data_AF-A0A2R6EQE0-F1
#
_entry.id   AF-A0A2R6EQE0-F1
#
_cell.length_a   1.000
_cell.length_b   1.000
_cell.length_c   1.000
_cell.angle_alpha   90.00
_cell.angle_beta   90.00
_cell.angle_gamma   90.00
#
_symmetry.space_group_name_H-M   'P 1'
#
loop_
_entity.id
_entity.type
_entity.pdbx_description
1 polymer ?
#
loop_
_entity_poly.entity_id
_entity_poly.type
_entity_poly.pdbx_seq_one_letter_code
_entity_poly.pdbx_strand_id
1 'polypeptide(L)'
;MARYTCEFCGDTITATEVAAVRERGVAHTRSDHHEAFLTTFVERYAGAECRGDCGYAFPASADAIGDLECPDCGHDNFPHFASRYLFWEIEVA
;
A
#
# COMPACT_ATOMS: atom_id res chain seq x y z
N MET A 1 3.87 -11.26 19.65
CA MET A 1 4.20 -11.66 18.26
C MET A 1 3.21 -10.98 17.34
N ALA A 2 3.67 -10.32 16.28
CA ALA A 2 2.81 -9.60 15.35
C ALA A 2 2.43 -10.50 14.15
N ARG A 3 1.20 -10.33 13.65
CA ARG A 3 0.71 -11.04 12.46
C ARG A 3 -0.15 -10.14 11.58
N TYR A 4 -0.17 -10.44 10.29
CA TYR A 4 -1.05 -9.86 9.29
C TYR A 4 -1.58 -10.98 8.42
N THR A 5 -2.89 -11.00 8.17
CA THR A 5 -3.52 -11.91 7.21
C THR A 5 -3.91 -11.11 5.98
N CYS A 6 -3.35 -11.46 4.82
CA CYS A 6 -3.62 -10.78 3.56
C CYS A 6 -5.07 -10.99 3.13
N GLU A 7 -5.85 -9.92 2.96
CA GLU A 7 -7.24 -10.06 2.50
C GLU A 7 -7.35 -10.47 1.02
N PHE A 8 -6.30 -10.25 0.22
CA PHE A 8 -6.29 -10.61 -1.20
C PHE A 8 -6.11 -12.12 -1.45
N CYS A 9 -5.38 -12.83 -0.59
CA CYS A 9 -5.07 -14.25 -0.79
C CYS A 9 -5.21 -15.15 0.44
N GLY A 10 -5.36 -14.57 1.64
CA GLY A 10 -5.46 -15.30 2.91
C GLY A 10 -4.12 -15.67 3.54
N ASP A 11 -2.98 -15.38 2.91
CA ASP A 11 -1.67 -15.70 3.46
C ASP A 11 -1.38 -14.92 4.74
N THR A 12 -0.74 -15.60 5.70
CA THR A 12 -0.39 -15.00 7.00
C THR A 12 1.09 -14.68 7.06
N ILE A 13 1.40 -13.39 7.26
CA ILE A 13 2.75 -12.89 7.50
C ILE A 13 2.92 -12.70 9.00
N THR A 14 3.96 -13.31 9.57
CA THR A 14 4.27 -13.21 11.00
C THR A 14 5.69 -12.70 11.23
N ALA A 15 5.89 -11.95 12.31
CA ALA A 15 7.20 -11.56 12.81
C ALA A 15 7.15 -11.18 14.30
N THR A 16 8.32 -11.10 14.94
CA THR A 16 8.41 -10.61 16.32
C THR A 16 7.95 -9.15 16.42
N GLU A 17 8.42 -8.32 15.49
CA GLU A 17 8.18 -6.88 15.46
C GLU A 17 7.11 -6.49 14.44
N VAL A 18 6.24 -5.54 14.81
CA VAL A 18 5.22 -4.97 13.90
C VAL A 18 5.87 -4.37 12.65
N ALA A 19 7.03 -3.71 12.81
CA ALA A 19 7.77 -3.13 11.70
C ALA A 19 8.15 -4.18 10.64
N ALA A 20 8.57 -5.36 11.07
CA ALA A 20 8.94 -6.45 10.16
C ALA A 20 7.71 -7.07 9.47
N VAL A 21 6.57 -7.18 10.14
CA VAL A 21 5.31 -7.59 9.50
C VAL A 21 4.90 -6.59 8.42
N ARG A 22 4.98 -5.29 8.74
CA ARG A 22 4.64 -4.22 7.81
C ARG A 22 5.55 -4.22 6.59
N GLU A 23 6.87 -4.33 6.77
CA GLU A 23 7.83 -4.38 5.65
C GLU A 23 7.54 -5.58 4.73
N ARG A 24 7.38 -6.77 5.31
CA ARG A 24 7.04 -8.00 4.56
C ARG A 24 5.68 -7.89 3.87
N GLY A 25 4.69 -7.31 4.54
CA GLY A 25 3.36 -7.05 3.99
C GLY A 25 3.44 -6.12 2.78
N VAL A 26 4.18 -5.02 2.86
CA VAL A 26 4.37 -4.11 1.71
C VAL A 26 5.02 -4.83 0.54
N ALA A 27 6.07 -5.62 0.80
CA ALA A 27 6.75 -6.39 -0.23
C ALA A 27 5.83 -7.44 -0.89
N HIS A 28 5.03 -8.14 -0.09
CA HIS A 28 4.03 -9.09 -0.55
C HIS A 28 2.95 -8.42 -1.39
N THR A 29 2.37 -7.31 -0.91
CA THR A 29 1.38 -6.54 -1.68
C THR A 29 1.95 -6.06 -3.01
N ARG A 30 3.21 -5.60 -3.05
CA ARG A 30 3.87 -5.19 -4.30
C ARG A 30 4.07 -6.35 -5.27
N SER A 31 4.52 -7.50 -4.79
CA SER A 31 4.92 -8.61 -5.65
C SER A 31 3.72 -9.39 -6.18
N ASP A 32 2.73 -9.60 -5.33
CA ASP A 32 1.68 -10.58 -5.57
C ASP A 32 0.30 -9.93 -5.80
N HIS A 33 0.10 -8.69 -5.34
CA HIS A 33 -1.22 -8.04 -5.28
C HIS A 33 -1.22 -6.58 -5.72
N HIS A 34 -0.26 -6.17 -6.57
CA HIS A 34 -0.12 -4.77 -6.98
C HIS A 34 -1.39 -4.21 -7.64
N GLU A 35 -1.93 -4.90 -8.65
CA GLU A 35 -3.14 -4.48 -9.36
C GLU A 35 -4.38 -4.44 -8.44
N ALA A 36 -4.53 -5.46 -7.58
CA ALA A 36 -5.62 -5.50 -6.61
C ALA A 36 -5.53 -4.33 -5.63
N PHE A 37 -4.32 -4.01 -5.17
CA PHE A 37 -4.08 -2.88 -4.28
C PHE A 37 -4.36 -1.53 -4.94
N LEU A 38 -4.10 -1.34 -6.24
CA LEU A 38 -4.46 -0.10 -6.95
C LEU A 38 -5.97 0.17 -6.91
N THR A 39 -6.80 -0.88 -6.96
CA THR A 39 -8.25 -0.75 -6.82
C THR A 39 -8.62 -0.25 -5.42
N THR A 40 -8.08 -0.88 -4.37
CA THR A 40 -8.25 -0.43 -2.98
C THR A 40 -7.71 0.99 -2.74
N PHE A 41 -6.63 1.36 -3.43
CA PHE A 41 -6.06 2.69 -3.33
C PHE A 41 -7.07 3.76 -3.75
N VAL A 42 -7.75 3.57 -4.87
CA VAL A 42 -8.74 4.55 -5.35
C VAL A 42 -9.89 4.69 -4.36
N GLU A 43 -10.38 3.58 -3.81
CA GLU A 43 -11.48 3.61 -2.84
C GLU A 43 -11.11 4.32 -1.54
N ARG A 44 -9.86 4.19 -1.08
CA ARG A 44 -9.44 4.68 0.25
C ARG A 44 -8.64 5.99 0.21
N TYR A 45 -7.99 6.29 -0.90
CA TYR A 45 -6.96 7.34 -1.00
C TYR A 45 -7.05 8.18 -2.28
N ALA A 46 -8.15 8.10 -3.05
CA ALA A 46 -8.38 9.01 -4.17
C ALA A 46 -8.18 10.49 -3.76
N GLY A 47 -7.48 11.24 -4.60
CA GLY A 47 -7.12 12.65 -4.33
C GLY A 47 -5.98 12.84 -3.34
N ALA A 48 -5.34 11.75 -2.85
CA ALA A 48 -4.14 11.89 -2.05
C ALA A 48 -3.03 12.57 -2.86
N GLU A 49 -2.31 13.46 -2.20
CA GLU A 49 -1.19 14.17 -2.80
C GLU A 49 0.08 13.29 -2.81
N CYS A 50 0.91 13.53 -3.82
CA CYS A 50 2.23 12.95 -3.92
C CYS A 50 3.09 13.38 -2.74
N ARG A 51 3.77 12.41 -2.13
CA ARG A 51 4.70 12.64 -1.02
C ARG A 51 6.09 13.13 -1.41
N GLY A 52 6.33 13.31 -2.71
CA GLY A 52 7.50 14.05 -3.20
C GLY A 52 7.34 15.57 -3.11
N ASP A 53 6.25 16.06 -2.52
CA ASP A 53 5.93 17.48 -2.34
C ASP A 53 5.91 18.28 -3.67
N CYS A 54 5.53 17.63 -4.77
CA CYS A 54 5.43 18.25 -6.10
C CYS A 54 4.05 18.85 -6.42
N GLY A 55 3.05 18.62 -5.56
CA GLY A 55 1.67 19.10 -5.75
C GLY A 55 0.80 18.23 -6.66
N TYR A 56 1.32 17.11 -7.17
CA TYR A 56 0.50 16.14 -7.91
C TYR A 56 -0.51 15.46 -6.97
N ALA A 57 -1.77 15.32 -7.40
CA ALA A 57 -2.79 14.57 -6.69
C ALA A 57 -3.24 13.36 -7.52
N PHE A 58 -3.28 12.18 -6.90
CA PHE A 58 -3.68 10.96 -7.59
C PHE A 58 -5.18 11.00 -7.95
N PRO A 59 -5.55 10.58 -9.18
CA PRO A 59 -6.93 10.66 -9.63
C PRO A 59 -7.85 9.71 -8.86
N ALA A 60 -9.16 9.99 -8.89
CA ALA A 60 -10.18 9.18 -8.23
C ALA A 60 -10.70 8.00 -9.07
N SER A 61 -9.94 7.56 -10.07
CA SER A 61 -10.34 6.50 -11.00
C SER A 61 -9.21 5.50 -11.17
N ALA A 62 -9.51 4.20 -11.00
CA ALA A 62 -8.54 3.12 -11.19
C ALA A 62 -8.03 3.07 -12.63
N ASP A 63 -8.91 3.33 -13.61
CA ASP A 63 -8.54 3.38 -15.02
C ASP A 63 -7.56 4.54 -15.35
N ALA A 64 -7.48 5.55 -14.48
CA ALA A 64 -6.57 6.68 -14.62
C ALA A 64 -5.27 6.53 -13.80
N ILE A 65 -5.19 5.52 -12.92
CA ILE A 65 -3.99 5.21 -12.14
C ILE A 65 -3.27 4.04 -12.82
N GLY A 66 -2.16 4.33 -13.48
CA GLY A 66 -1.28 3.27 -13.98
C GLY A 66 -0.42 2.65 -12.87
N ASP A 67 0.09 3.47 -11.96
CA ASP A 67 0.86 3.06 -10.78
C ASP A 67 0.85 4.19 -9.72
N LEU A 68 1.49 3.95 -8.57
CA LEU A 68 1.72 4.91 -7.50
C LEU A 68 3.11 5.57 -7.56
N GLU A 69 3.88 5.34 -8.62
CA GLU A 69 4.96 6.24 -9.01
C GLU A 69 4.35 7.55 -9.51
N CYS A 70 4.76 8.68 -8.93
CA CYS A 70 4.21 9.97 -9.32
C CYS A 70 4.69 10.35 -10.73
N PRO A 71 3.79 10.64 -11.67
CA PRO A 71 4.18 10.98 -13.04
C PRO A 71 4.92 12.32 -13.15
N ASP A 72 4.75 13.23 -12.19
CA ASP A 72 5.35 14.56 -12.23
C ASP A 72 6.79 14.57 -11.68
N CYS A 73 7.09 13.77 -10.65
CA CYS A 73 8.39 13.82 -9.96
C CYS A 73 9.10 12.46 -9.82
N GLY A 74 8.49 11.37 -10.27
CA GLY A 74 9.05 10.02 -10.19
C GLY A 74 9.11 9.46 -8.76
N HIS A 75 8.48 10.11 -7.78
CA HIS A 75 8.49 9.60 -6.41
C HIS A 75 7.62 8.33 -6.29
N ASP A 76 8.19 7.26 -5.75
CA ASP A 76 7.48 6.02 -5.47
C ASP A 76 6.62 6.16 -4.19
N ASN A 77 5.30 6.30 -4.37
CA ASN A 77 4.37 6.43 -3.25
C ASN A 77 3.83 5.09 -2.76
N PHE A 78 4.07 3.99 -3.49
CA PHE A 78 3.46 2.70 -3.18
C PHE A 78 3.81 2.21 -1.75
N PRO A 79 5.08 2.21 -1.29
CA PRO A 79 5.40 1.70 0.05
C PRO A 79 4.67 2.45 1.14
N HIS A 80 4.42 3.74 0.95
CA HIS A 80 3.69 4.55 1.91
C HIS A 80 2.22 4.15 1.99
N PHE A 81 1.54 4.08 0.85
CA PHE A 81 0.11 3.76 0.83
C PHE A 81 -0.14 2.32 1.26
N ALA A 82 0.65 1.36 0.77
CA ALA A 82 0.58 -0.03 1.20
C ALA A 82 0.82 -0.14 2.72
N SER A 83 1.82 0.56 3.25
CA SER A 83 2.10 0.56 4.68
C SER A 83 0.95 1.15 5.53
N ARG A 84 0.25 2.18 5.03
CA ARG A 84 -0.89 2.79 5.73
C ARG A 84 -2.10 1.86 5.73
N TYR A 85 -2.33 1.19 4.62
CA TYR A 85 -3.38 0.20 4.48
C TYR A 85 -3.16 -0.98 5.43
N LEU A 86 -1.94 -1.51 5.50
CA LEU A 86 -1.59 -2.64 6.37
C LEU A 86 -1.63 -2.31 7.87
N PHE A 87 -1.44 -1.06 8.28
CA PHE A 87 -1.28 -0.71 9.70
C PHE A 87 -2.46 -1.13 10.56
N TRP A 88 -3.68 -1.02 10.04
CA TRP A 88 -4.90 -1.32 10.78
C TRP A 88 -5.23 -2.82 10.80
N GLU A 89 -4.56 -3.61 9.95
CA GLU A 89 -4.78 -5.04 9.79
C GLU A 89 -3.76 -5.90 10.56
N ILE A 90 -2.73 -5.27 11.16
CA ILE A 90 -1.72 -5.98 11.94
C ILE A 90 -2.25 -6.23 13.36
N GLU A 91 -2.33 -7.49 13.73
CA GLU A 91 -2.69 -7.93 15.07
C GLU A 91 -1.44 -8.17 15.92
N VAL A 92 -1.51 -7.79 17.19
CA VAL A 92 -0.43 -7.98 18.17
C VAL A 92 -0.97 -8.81 19.34
N ALA A 93 -0.35 -9.96 19.59
CA ALA A 93 -0.58 -10.82 20.74
C ALA A 93 0.59 -10.76 21.73
#